data_AF-A0A2V5MX24-F1
#
_entry.id   AF-A0A2V5MX24-F1
#
_cell.length_a   1.000
_cell.length_b   1.000
_cell.length_c   1.000
_cell.angle_alpha   90.00
_cell.angle_beta   90.00
_cell.angle_gamma   90.00
#
_symmetry.space_group_name_H-M   'P 1'
#
loop_
_entity.id
_entity.type
_entity.pdbx_description
1 polymer ?
#
loop_
_entity_poly.entity_id
_entity_poly.type
_entity_poly.pdbx_seq_one_letter_code
_entity_poly.pdbx_strand_id
1 'polypeptide(L)'
;GRTISFEQPQAEIDRSNQLHVLHCAAPRAWSYARIGLNGELLTHSSFMETKTRPHLVHWGGGEIAVHGGMVEAPAQSSGNKAPKLSARPPGPPTNDDR
;
A
#
# COMPACT_ATOMS: atom_id res chain seq x y z
N GLY A 1 -0.84 4.44 30.38
CA GLY A 1 -1.17 3.97 29.02
C GLY A 1 -0.77 5.03 28.01
N ARG A 2 -0.37 4.66 26.79
CA ARG A 2 -0.05 5.61 25.71
C ARG A 2 -1.32 5.82 24.88
N THR A 3 -1.91 7.01 24.97
CA THR A 3 -3.11 7.36 24.18
C THR A 3 -2.71 7.40 22.72
N ILE A 4 -3.29 6.51 21.91
CA ILE A 4 -3.21 6.60 20.45
C ILE A 4 -4.21 7.68 20.06
N SER A 5 -3.77 8.72 19.37
CA SER A 5 -4.68 9.70 18.79
C SER A 5 -5.48 9.00 17.69
N PHE A 6 -6.75 8.70 17.96
CA PHE A 6 -7.69 8.20 16.96
C PHE A 6 -8.28 9.42 16.25
N GLU A 7 -7.75 9.72 15.06
CA GLU A 7 -8.41 10.67 14.17
C GLU A 7 -9.55 9.97 13.45
N GLN A 8 -10.67 10.67 13.23
CA GLN A 8 -11.75 10.13 12.41
C GLN A 8 -11.24 9.85 11.00
N PRO A 9 -11.62 8.70 10.41
CA PRO A 9 -11.26 8.41 9.03
C PRO A 9 -11.86 9.48 8.10
N GLN A 10 -11.06 9.95 7.16
CA GLN A 10 -11.50 10.86 6.11
C GLN A 10 -12.03 10.04 4.94
N ALA A 11 -13.21 10.39 4.45
CA ALA A 11 -13.87 9.71 3.35
C ALA A 11 -14.50 10.73 2.40
N GLU A 12 -14.07 10.74 1.14
CA GLU A 12 -14.54 11.69 0.13
C GLU A 12 -14.74 10.99 -1.23
N ILE A 13 -15.62 11.52 -2.07
CA ILE A 13 -15.93 10.98 -3.40
C ILE A 13 -15.42 11.96 -4.45
N ASP A 14 -14.66 11.46 -5.43
CA ASP A 14 -14.15 12.26 -6.54
C ASP A 14 -15.19 12.44 -7.67
N ARG A 15 -14.85 13.23 -8.69
CA ARG A 15 -15.71 13.45 -9.87
C ARG A 15 -15.99 12.16 -10.68
N SER A 16 -15.13 11.15 -10.56
CA SER A 16 -15.28 9.85 -11.22
C SER A 16 -16.11 8.85 -10.40
N ASN A 17 -16.76 9.30 -9.32
CA ASN A 17 -17.51 8.48 -8.37
C ASN A 17 -16.66 7.38 -7.70
N GLN A 18 -15.38 7.65 -7.46
CA GLN A 18 -14.50 6.78 -6.68
C GLN A 18 -14.48 7.29 -5.24
N LEU A 19 -14.58 6.36 -4.30
CA LEU A 19 -14.47 6.64 -2.87
C LEU A 19 -13.00 6.61 -2.46
N HIS A 20 -12.55 7.69 -1.85
CA HIS A 20 -11.24 7.85 -1.25
C HIS A 20 -11.38 7.73 0.26
N VAL A 21 -10.69 6.77 0.89
CA VAL A 21 -10.68 6.59 2.34
C VAL A 21 -9.26 6.69 2.87
N LEU A 22 -9.04 7.55 3.86
CA LEU A 22 -7.78 7.69 4.57
C LEU A 22 -8.01 7.55 6.07
N HIS A 23 -7.27 6.65 6.72
CA HIS A 23 -7.41 6.44 8.17
C HIS A 23 -6.07 6.16 8.84
N CYS A 24 -6.00 6.46 10.14
CA CYS A 24 -4.86 6.14 11.00
C CYS A 24 -4.90 4.63 11.33
N ALA A 25 -3.96 3.86 10.79
CA ALA A 25 -3.86 2.42 10.98
C ALA A 25 -3.02 2.06 12.23
N ALA A 26 -2.03 2.88 12.56
CA ALA A 26 -1.23 2.80 13.78
C ALA A 26 -0.63 4.18 14.10
N PRO A 27 0.02 4.41 15.26
CA PRO A 27 0.70 5.66 15.52
C PRO A 27 1.67 6.03 14.39
N ARG A 28 1.41 7.16 13.73
CA ARG A 28 2.15 7.67 12.55
C ARG A 28 2.04 6.82 11.28
N ALA A 29 1.27 5.74 11.27
CA ALA A 29 1.04 4.93 10.08
C ALA A 29 -0.39 5.08 9.60
N TRP A 30 -0.55 5.38 8.32
CA TRP A 30 -1.81 5.73 7.68
C TRP A 30 -2.06 4.81 6.51
N SER A 31 -3.32 4.40 6.33
CA SER A 31 -3.75 3.56 5.22
C SER A 31 -4.72 4.33 4.35
N TYR A 32 -4.43 4.34 3.05
CA TYR A 32 -5.24 4.97 2.02
C TYR A 32 -5.77 3.91 1.05
N ALA A 33 -7.06 3.98 0.77
CA ALA A 33 -7.73 3.13 -0.21
C ALA A 33 -8.55 3.97 -1.18
N ARG A 34 -8.49 3.59 -2.46
CA ARG A 34 -9.39 4.10 -3.49
C ARG A 34 -10.28 2.97 -3.96
N ILE A 35 -11.59 3.17 -3.88
CA ILE A 35 -12.62 2.16 -4.08
C ILE A 35 -13.53 2.63 -5.20
N GLY A 36 -13.78 1.77 -6.18
CA GLY A 36 -14.69 2.07 -7.28
C GLY A 36 -16.15 2.00 -6.84
N LEU A 37 -17.05 2.46 -7.72
CA LEU A 37 -18.48 2.54 -7.42
C LEU A 37 -19.11 1.16 -7.13
N ASN A 38 -18.53 0.07 -7.63
CA ASN A 38 -19.02 -1.29 -7.37
C ASN A 38 -18.38 -1.93 -6.12
N GLY A 39 -17.60 -1.16 -5.36
CA GLY A 39 -16.91 -1.63 -4.15
C GLY A 39 -15.57 -2.33 -4.43
N GLU A 40 -15.09 -2.33 -5.67
CA GLU A 40 -13.78 -2.87 -6.02
C GLU A 40 -12.65 -2.00 -5.47
N LEU A 41 -11.63 -2.62 -4.88
CA LEU A 41 -10.43 -1.90 -4.42
C LEU A 41 -9.54 -1.59 -5.62
N LEU A 42 -9.51 -0.32 -6.04
CA LEU A 42 -8.72 0.16 -7.17
C LEU A 42 -7.25 0.35 -6.80
N THR A 43 -6.99 0.87 -5.60
CA THR A 43 -5.63 1.15 -5.12
C THR A 43 -5.58 1.11 -3.62
N HIS A 44 -4.46 0.63 -3.09
CA HIS A 44 -4.14 0.70 -1.66
C HIS A 44 -2.70 1.18 -1.49
N SER A 45 -2.47 2.06 -0.53
CA SER A 45 -1.14 2.59 -0.23
C SER A 45 -1.02 2.90 1.26
N SER A 46 0.19 2.73 1.78
CA SER A 46 0.51 3.08 3.17
C SER A 46 1.34 4.35 3.19
N PHE A 47 1.08 5.19 4.19
CA PHE A 47 1.76 6.46 4.39
C PHE A 47 2.33 6.52 5.80
N MET A 48 3.54 7.06 5.92
CA MET A 48 4.15 7.38 7.20
C MET A 48 4.01 8.88 7.47
N GLU A 49 3.52 9.24 8.65
CA GLU A 49 3.46 10.63 9.13
C GLU A 49 4.88 11.15 9.41
N THR A 50 5.24 12.24 8.73
CA THR A 50 6.56 12.86 8.81
C THR A 50 6.48 14.15 9.61
N LYS A 51 6.88 15.29 9.02
CA LYS A 51 6.62 16.62 9.57
C LYS A 51 5.15 17.03 9.39
N THR A 52 4.48 16.45 8.39
CA THR A 52 3.08 16.69 8.07
C THR A 52 2.29 15.40 8.13
N ARG A 53 1.04 15.52 8.56
CA ARG A 53 0.08 14.42 8.65
C ARG A 53 -0.62 14.20 7.29
N PRO A 54 -0.76 12.95 6.83
CA PRO A 54 -1.58 12.62 5.68
C PRO A 54 -3.03 13.10 5.86
N HIS A 55 -3.57 13.80 4.88
CA HIS A 55 -4.99 14.16 4.80
C HIS A 55 -5.46 14.19 3.34
N LEU A 56 -6.75 13.98 3.10
CA LEU A 56 -7.37 14.14 1.79
C LEU A 56 -7.48 15.61 1.44
N VAL A 57 -7.17 15.93 0.18
CA VAL A 57 -7.35 17.25 -0.41
C VAL A 57 -8.03 17.14 -1.76
N HIS A 58 -8.95 18.06 -2.02
CA HIS A 58 -9.52 18.25 -3.34
C HIS A 58 -8.46 18.93 -4.23
N TRP A 59 -8.19 18.31 -5.37
CA TRP A 59 -7.32 18.86 -6.42
C TRP A 59 -8.16 19.47 -7.55
N GLY A 60 -7.50 20.17 -8.47
CA GLY A 60 -8.16 20.74 -9.64
C GLY A 60 -8.91 19.67 -10.44
N GLY A 61 -10.13 20.00 -10.87
CA GLY A 61 -10.97 19.08 -11.66
C GLY A 61 -11.86 18.13 -10.86
N GLY A 62 -11.89 18.23 -9.52
CA GLY A 62 -12.70 17.34 -8.68
C GLY A 62 -12.02 15.99 -8.37
N GLU A 63 -10.72 15.92 -8.61
CA GLU A 63 -9.87 14.81 -8.20
C GLU A 63 -9.58 14.91 -6.69
N ILE A 64 -9.28 13.78 -6.06
CA ILE A 64 -8.89 13.73 -4.65
C ILE A 64 -7.53 13.06 -4.51
N ALA A 65 -6.67 13.66 -3.70
CA ALA A 65 -5.32 13.18 -3.44
C ALA A 65 -4.99 13.19 -1.95
N VAL A 66 -4.00 12.40 -1.56
CA VAL A 66 -3.42 12.45 -0.22
C VAL A 66 -2.30 13.49 -0.20
N HIS A 67 -2.37 14.43 0.73
CA HIS A 67 -1.32 15.42 0.98
C HIS A 67 -0.67 15.19 2.35
N GLY A 68 0.65 15.32 2.40
CA GLY A 68 1.44 15.11 3.62
C GLY A 68 1.89 13.66 3.84
N GLY A 69 2.75 13.49 4.84
CA GLY A 69 3.44 12.21 5.07
C GLY A 69 4.38 11.81 3.94
N MET A 70 4.76 10.54 3.93
CA MET A 70 5.58 9.90 2.90
C MET A 70 4.97 8.55 2.54
N VAL A 71 4.77 8.28 1.25
CA VAL A 71 4.35 6.95 0.77
C VAL A 71 5.40 5.93 1.18
N GLU A 72 4.96 4.88 1.88
CA GLU A 72 5.79 3.69 2.06
C GLU A 72 5.84 2.96 0.73
N ALA A 73 7.05 2.74 0.22
CA ALA A 73 7.23 1.89 -0.95
C ALA A 73 6.63 0.51 -0.63
N PRO A 74 5.88 -0.10 -1.57
CA PRO A 74 5.41 -1.46 -1.36
C PRO A 74 6.63 -2.34 -1.07
N ALA A 75 6.53 -3.15 -0.01
CA ALA A 75 7.57 -4.11 0.30
C ALA A 75 7.83 -4.94 -0.98
N GLN A 76 8.98 -4.73 -1.62
CA GLN A 76 9.39 -5.56 -2.73
C GLN A 76 9.52 -6.96 -2.16
N SER A 77 8.60 -7.87 -2.50
CA SER A 77 8.82 -9.27 -2.19
C SER A 77 10.06 -9.66 -3.00
N SER A 78 11.18 -9.85 -2.32
CA SER A 78 12.37 -10.41 -2.93
C SER A 78 11.97 -11.82 -3.37
N GLY A 79 11.59 -11.97 -4.63
CA GLY A 79 11.10 -13.19 -5.25
C GLY A 79 12.19 -14.26 -5.41
N ASN A 80 13.12 -14.37 -4.46
CA ASN A 80 13.97 -15.55 -4.36
C ASN A 80 13.08 -16.67 -3.84
N LYS A 81 12.38 -17.35 -4.75
CA LYS A 81 11.70 -18.60 -4.45
C LYS A 81 12.78 -19.57 -4.00
N ALA A 82 12.96 -19.70 -2.69
CA ALA A 82 13.73 -20.79 -2.12
C ALA A 82 13.20 -22.10 -2.72
N PRO A 83 14.07 -23.03 -3.13
CA PRO A 83 13.64 -24.31 -3.66
C PRO A 83 12.63 -24.95 -2.72
N LYS A 84 11.50 -25.43 -3.25
CA LYS A 84 10.54 -26.19 -2.46
C LYS A 84 11.25 -27.41 -1.88
N LEU A 85 10.85 -27.87 -0.69
CA LEU A 85 11.43 -29.05 -0.05
C LEU A 85 11.32 -30.32 -0.93
N SER A 86 10.38 -30.33 -1.87
CA SER A 86 10.19 -31.39 -2.88
C SER A 86 11.03 -31.21 -4.16
N ALA A 87 11.84 -30.16 -4.26
CA ALA A 87 12.69 -29.93 -5.42
C ALA A 87 13.79 -30.98 -5.44
N ARG A 88 13.86 -31.75 -6.53
CA ARG A 88 14.92 -32.72 -6.75
C ARG A 88 16.26 -31.97 -6.79
N PRO A 89 17.32 -32.49 -6.12
CA PRO A 89 18.66 -31.93 -6.28
C PRO A 89 19.04 -31.87 -7.77
N PRO A 90 19.81 -30.85 -8.19
CA PRO A 90 20.40 -30.85 -9.53
C PRO A 90 21.19 -32.15 -9.73
N GLY A 91 21.03 -32.77 -10.90
CA GLY A 91 21.80 -33.97 -11.25
C GLY A 91 23.30 -33.67 -11.26
N PRO A 92 24.15 -34.70 -11.09
CA PRO A 92 25.59 -34.53 -11.24
C PRO A 92 25.92 -33.98 -12.64
N PRO A 93 26.96 -33.13 -12.78
CA PRO A 93 27.38 -32.64 -14.08
C PRO A 93 27.78 -33.84 -14.96
N THR A 94 27.18 -33.95 -16.14
CA THR A 94 27.65 -34.87 -17.18
C THR A 94 28.99 -34.34 -17.66
N ASN A 95 30.06 -35.07 -17.38
CA ASN A 95 31.32 -34.87 -18.09
C ASN A 95 31.13 -35.44 -19.49
N ASP A 96 30.75 -34.60 -20.45
CA ASP A 96 30.93 -34.92 -21.87
C ASP A 96 32.43 -34.83 -22.19
N ASP A 97 33.14 -35.93 -21.91
CA ASP A 97 34.45 -36.20 -22.51
C ASP A 97 34.29 -37.27 -23.59
N ARG A 98 34.14 -36.78 -24.82
CA ARG A 98 34.53 -37.32 -26.13
C ARG A 98 33.91 -38.61 -26.67
#